data_AF-A0A7X7DSZ7-F1
#
_entry.id   AF-A0A7X7DSZ7-F1
#
_cell.length_a   1.000
_cell.length_b   1.000
_cell.length_c   1.000
_cell.angle_alpha   90.00
_cell.angle_beta   90.00
_cell.angle_gamma   90.00
#
_symmetry.space_group_name_H-M   'P 1'
#
loop_
_entity.id
_entity.type
_entity.pdbx_description
1 polymer ?
#
loop_
_entity_poly.entity_id
_entity_poly.type
_entity_poly.pdbx_seq_one_letter_code
_entity_poly.pdbx_strand_id
1 'polypeptide(L)'
;MPRDVSSVRLSRLNRLMMLFYRYPRVSREDILEGVGYASGRTFERDAEFLRDEYGVEISYSRETRLYTLCSRGTFILNCTMGEKEVLALSAGLCMAGHFLPHLREEAAELWSKLKALLPEELAQQGDELGRSAVVALPVSTIDPVVFETILDACRTARTLEIDYTSPYGDGASRAHVVYPWGVFFQAHAWYLWAGNVKYP
;
A
#
# COMPACT_ATOMS: atom_id res chain seq x y z
N MET A 1 18.99 -15.35 -8.33
CA MET A 1 19.48 -13.96 -8.31
C MET A 1 18.84 -13.25 -9.48
N PRO A 2 18.18 -12.09 -9.29
CA PRO A 2 17.65 -11.33 -10.42
C PRO A 2 18.83 -11.01 -11.34
N ARG A 3 18.71 -11.29 -12.64
CA ARG A 3 19.72 -10.88 -13.62
C ARG A 3 19.96 -9.38 -13.46
N ASP A 4 21.21 -8.92 -13.52
CA ASP A 4 21.54 -7.49 -13.48
C ASP A 4 20.70 -6.73 -14.53
N VAL A 5 19.64 -6.07 -14.06
CA VAL A 5 18.74 -5.30 -14.90
C VAL A 5 19.32 -3.90 -15.01
N SER A 6 19.58 -3.43 -16.22
CA SER A 6 20.06 -2.06 -16.39
C SER A 6 19.04 -1.05 -15.85
N SER A 7 19.53 0.05 -15.27
CA SER A 7 18.70 1.16 -14.77
C SER A 7 17.73 1.69 -15.82
N VAL A 8 18.15 1.69 -17.08
CA VAL A 8 17.33 2.05 -18.25
C VAL A 8 16.16 1.09 -18.43
N ARG A 9 16.41 -0.22 -18.32
CA ARG A 9 15.35 -1.23 -18.42
C ARG A 9 14.39 -1.13 -17.24
N LEU A 10 14.89 -1.01 -16.00
CA LEU A 10 14.04 -0.81 -14.82
C LEU A 10 13.13 0.43 -14.95
N SER A 11 13.67 1.57 -15.39
CA SER A 11 12.89 2.79 -15.64
C SER A 11 11.79 2.57 -16.68
N ARG A 12 12.07 1.78 -17.72
CA ARG A 12 11.12 1.43 -18.77
C ARG A 12 10.02 0.50 -18.27
N LEU A 13 10.36 -0.52 -17.48
CA LEU A 13 9.38 -1.41 -16.83
C LEU A 13 8.45 -0.63 -15.91
N ASN A 14 8.99 0.29 -15.11
CA ASN A 14 8.17 1.14 -14.24
C ASN A 14 7.22 2.03 -15.05
N ARG A 15 7.69 2.64 -16.15
CA ARG A 15 6.82 3.40 -17.07
C ARG A 15 5.70 2.55 -17.66
N LEU A 16 6.01 1.32 -18.08
CA LEU A 16 5.00 0.38 -18.58
C LEU A 16 3.93 0.08 -17.52
N MET A 17 4.35 -0.19 -16.28
CA MET A 17 3.42 -0.43 -15.18
C MET A 17 2.56 0.81 -14.89
N MET A 18 3.17 1.99 -14.81
CA MET A 18 2.43 3.24 -14.58
C MET A 18 1.41 3.54 -15.69
N LEU A 19 1.71 3.18 -16.94
CA LEU A 19 0.76 3.29 -18.05
C LEU A 19 -0.47 2.41 -17.80
N PHE A 20 -0.27 1.14 -17.44
CA PHE A 20 -1.38 0.21 -17.15
C PHE A 20 -2.15 0.55 -15.87
N TYR A 21 -1.50 1.14 -14.86
CA TYR A 21 -2.19 1.64 -13.66
C TYR A 21 -3.16 2.78 -13.98
N ARG A 22 -2.79 3.64 -14.93
CA ARG A 22 -3.65 4.75 -15.36
C ARG A 22 -4.73 4.29 -16.35
N TYR A 23 -4.37 3.38 -17.25
CA TYR A 23 -5.25 2.85 -18.29
C TYR A 23 -5.23 1.32 -18.25
N PRO A 24 -6.22 0.67 -17.62
CA PRO A 24 -6.20 -0.79 -17.45
C PRO A 24 -6.21 -1.59 -18.76
N ARG A 25 -6.63 -0.96 -19.87
CA ARG A 25 -6.67 -1.54 -21.22
C ARG A 25 -6.03 -0.56 -22.20
N VAL A 26 -5.01 -1.01 -22.94
CA VAL A 26 -4.18 -0.14 -23.79
C VAL A 26 -3.87 -0.81 -25.12
N SER A 27 -3.87 -0.05 -26.23
CA SER A 27 -3.48 -0.57 -27.54
C SER A 27 -1.97 -0.81 -27.64
N ARG A 28 -1.52 -1.55 -28.66
CA ARG A 28 -0.08 -1.77 -28.86
C ARG A 28 0.62 -0.45 -29.18
N GLU A 29 0.03 0.35 -30.04
CA GLU A 29 0.54 1.64 -30.50
C GLU A 29 0.75 2.59 -29.32
N ASP A 30 -0.26 2.73 -28.46
CA ASP A 30 -0.20 3.57 -27.27
C ASP A 30 0.85 3.10 -26.25
N ILE A 31 1.08 1.79 -26.14
CA ILE A 31 2.15 1.23 -25.30
C ILE A 31 3.52 1.62 -25.86
N LEU A 32 3.71 1.44 -27.17
CA LEU A 32 4.99 1.72 -27.81
C LEU A 32 5.33 3.21 -27.70
N GLU A 33 4.37 4.09 -27.99
CA GLU A 33 4.52 5.53 -27.89
C GLU A 33 4.66 5.99 -26.43
N GLY A 34 3.74 5.57 -25.55
CA GLY A 34 3.68 6.03 -24.17
C GLY A 34 4.87 5.61 -23.30
N VAL A 35 5.48 4.46 -23.58
CA VAL A 35 6.66 3.97 -22.86
C VAL A 35 7.98 4.33 -23.59
N GLY A 36 7.91 4.58 -24.90
CA GLY A 36 9.07 4.85 -25.75
C GLY A 36 9.80 3.59 -26.22
N TYR A 37 9.06 2.53 -26.58
CA TYR A 37 9.64 1.31 -27.13
C TYR A 37 9.97 1.47 -28.62
N ALA A 38 11.22 1.16 -28.99
CA ALA A 38 11.64 1.16 -30.40
C ALA A 38 11.01 0.03 -31.24
N SER A 39 10.54 -1.05 -30.61
CA SER A 39 9.89 -2.17 -31.32
C SER A 39 8.93 -2.94 -30.43
N GLY A 40 7.92 -3.55 -31.04
CA GLY A 40 7.00 -4.49 -30.37
C GLY A 40 7.71 -5.66 -29.70
N ARG A 41 8.83 -6.13 -30.26
CA ARG A 41 9.63 -7.22 -29.69
C ARG A 41 10.28 -6.84 -28.36
N THR A 42 10.67 -5.57 -28.19
CA THR A 42 11.22 -5.07 -26.93
C THR A 42 10.15 -5.04 -25.84
N PHE A 43 8.94 -4.61 -26.19
CA PHE A 43 7.79 -4.67 -25.29
C PHE A 43 7.47 -6.11 -24.88
N GLU A 44 7.38 -7.05 -25.84
CA GLU A 44 7.08 -8.46 -25.54
C GLU A 44 8.09 -9.08 -24.57
N ARG A 45 9.39 -8.80 -24.74
CA ARG A 45 10.46 -9.25 -23.83
C ARG A 45 10.36 -8.63 -22.44
N ASP A 46 9.94 -7.38 -22.34
CA ASP A 46 9.77 -6.70 -21.06
C ASP A 46 8.50 -7.17 -20.34
N ALA A 47 7.42 -7.47 -21.07
CA ALA A 47 6.22 -8.07 -20.52
C ALA A 47 6.46 -9.51 -20.05
N GLU A 48 7.25 -10.29 -20.78
CA GLU A 48 7.71 -11.62 -20.35
C GLU A 48 8.57 -11.52 -19.08
N PHE A 49 9.52 -10.60 -19.05
CA PHE A 49 10.35 -10.37 -17.86
C PHE A 49 9.55 -9.94 -16.64
N LEU A 50 8.54 -9.07 -16.81
CA LEU A 50 7.63 -8.65 -15.74
C LEU A 50 6.82 -9.83 -15.18
N ARG A 51 6.43 -10.76 -16.05
CA ARG A 51 5.73 -11.99 -15.65
C ARG A 51 6.63 -12.91 -14.84
N ASP A 52 7.82 -13.19 -15.37
CA ASP A 52 8.71 -14.20 -14.81
C ASP A 52 9.34 -13.75 -13.49
N GLU A 53 9.75 -12.49 -13.39
CA GLU A 53 10.49 -11.98 -12.22
C GLU A 53 9.59 -11.30 -11.19
N TYR A 54 8.47 -10.70 -11.61
CA TYR A 54 7.61 -9.90 -10.74
C TYR A 54 6.16 -10.39 -10.68
N GLY A 55 5.80 -11.47 -11.37
CA GLY A 55 4.44 -12.04 -11.33
C GLY A 55 3.36 -11.14 -11.95
N VAL A 56 3.77 -10.17 -12.78
CA VAL A 56 2.85 -9.26 -13.49
C VAL A 56 2.29 -9.97 -14.71
N GLU A 57 0.96 -9.97 -14.87
CA GLU A 57 0.32 -10.61 -16.00
C GLU A 57 -0.35 -9.57 -16.91
N ILE A 58 0.14 -9.48 -18.15
CA ILE A 58 -0.43 -8.65 -19.21
C ILE A 58 -0.93 -9.58 -20.32
N SER A 59 -2.24 -9.60 -20.54
CA SER A 59 -2.87 -10.42 -21.57
C SER A 59 -3.23 -9.60 -22.80
N TYR A 60 -3.17 -10.21 -23.98
CA TYR A 60 -3.61 -9.60 -25.23
C TYR A 60 -4.95 -10.20 -25.66
N SER A 61 -5.94 -9.35 -25.91
CA SER A 61 -7.21 -9.77 -26.52
C SER A 61 -7.17 -9.52 -28.03
N ARG A 62 -7.38 -10.58 -28.81
CA ARG A 62 -7.45 -10.48 -30.29
C ARG A 62 -8.71 -9.76 -30.77
N GLU A 63 -9.79 -9.84 -30.01
CA GLU A 63 -11.08 -9.23 -30.36
C GLU A 63 -11.02 -7.71 -30.26
N THR A 64 -10.52 -7.21 -29.13
CA THR A 64 -10.41 -5.77 -28.89
C THR A 64 -9.11 -5.18 -29.41
N ARG A 65 -8.11 -6.02 -29.71
CA ARG A 65 -6.72 -5.65 -30.01
C ARG A 65 -6.05 -4.85 -28.91
N LEU A 66 -6.48 -5.05 -27.66
CA LEU A 66 -5.94 -4.36 -26.48
C LEU A 66 -5.17 -5.32 -25.58
N TYR A 67 -4.16 -4.77 -24.92
CA TYR A 67 -3.49 -5.40 -23.78
C TYR A 67 -4.19 -4.99 -22.48
N THR A 68 -4.35 -5.93 -21.57
CA THR A 68 -5.01 -5.73 -20.26
C THR A 68 -4.10 -6.21 -19.14
N LEU A 69 -3.98 -5.42 -18.07
CA LEU A 69 -3.30 -5.82 -16.84
C LEU A 69 -4.22 -6.74 -16.02
N CYS A 70 -3.90 -8.03 -15.97
CA CYS A 70 -4.66 -9.08 -15.28
C CYS A 70 -4.18 -9.27 -13.84
N SER A 71 -2.85 -9.27 -13.64
CA SER A 71 -2.23 -9.37 -12.32
C SER A 71 -1.19 -8.27 -12.17
N ARG A 72 -1.20 -7.63 -11.00
CA ARG A 72 -0.27 -6.53 -10.66
C ARG A 72 1.09 -7.03 -10.19
N GLY A 73 1.19 -8.29 -9.76
CA GLY A 73 2.43 -8.85 -9.22
C GLY A 73 3.01 -8.00 -8.08
N THR A 74 4.33 -7.98 -7.97
CA THR A 74 5.07 -7.08 -7.09
C THR A 74 5.47 -5.78 -7.79
N PHE A 75 5.48 -4.67 -7.06
CA PHE A 75 5.89 -3.37 -7.60
C PHE A 75 7.41 -3.24 -7.71
N ILE A 76 7.85 -2.60 -8.80
CA ILE A 76 9.24 -2.16 -8.95
C ILE A 76 9.33 -0.70 -8.50
N LEU A 77 9.97 -0.46 -7.36
CA LEU A 77 10.24 0.89 -6.89
C LEU A 77 11.68 1.28 -7.22
N ASN A 78 11.85 2.35 -7.98
CA ASN A 78 13.15 2.97 -8.22
C ASN A 78 13.04 4.45 -7.85
N CYS A 79 13.61 4.82 -6.72
CA CYS A 79 13.66 6.19 -6.23
C CYS A 79 15.04 6.50 -5.65
N THR A 80 15.45 7.76 -5.80
CA THR A 80 16.58 8.32 -5.05
C THR A 80 16.03 8.89 -3.76
N MET A 81 16.70 8.62 -2.64
CA MET A 81 16.32 9.16 -1.33
C MET A 81 17.50 9.89 -0.70
N GLY A 82 17.26 11.10 -0.24
CA GLY A 82 18.18 11.84 0.61
C GLY A 82 18.12 11.36 2.06
N GLU A 83 19.10 11.79 2.85
CA GLU A 83 19.25 11.41 4.26
C GLU A 83 17.98 11.66 5.09
N LYS A 84 17.39 12.86 4.98
CA LYS A 84 16.15 13.22 5.70
C LYS A 84 14.94 12.40 5.27
N GLU A 85 14.88 11.97 4.01
CA GLU A 85 13.78 11.15 3.49
C GLU A 85 13.87 9.73 4.06
N VAL A 86 15.08 9.18 4.21
CA VAL A 86 15.31 7.90 4.88
C VAL A 86 14.91 7.97 6.36
N LEU A 87 15.29 9.04 7.06
CA LEU A 87 14.91 9.26 8.45
C LEU A 87 13.39 9.42 8.60
N ALA A 88 12.74 10.18 7.74
CA ALA A 88 11.27 10.32 7.75
C ALA A 88 10.57 8.98 7.49
N LEU A 89 11.07 8.19 6.54
CA LEU A 89 10.50 6.89 6.18
C LEU A 89 10.65 5.88 7.33
N SER A 90 11.84 5.78 7.94
CA SER A 90 12.08 4.89 9.09
C SER A 90 11.19 5.23 10.28
N ALA A 91 11.07 6.52 10.64
CA ALA A 91 10.15 6.98 11.67
C ALA A 91 8.69 6.65 11.33
N GLY A 92 8.28 6.91 10.09
CA GLY A 92 6.93 6.62 9.59
C GLY A 92 6.58 5.13 9.64
N LEU A 93 7.48 4.24 9.21
CA LEU A 93 7.28 2.79 9.28
C LEU A 93 7.19 2.30 10.73
N CYS A 94 8.02 2.84 11.62
CA CYS A 94 7.95 2.52 13.04
C CYS A 94 6.61 2.96 13.67
N MET A 95 6.15 4.18 13.35
CA MET A 95 4.84 4.67 13.79
C MET A 95 3.70 3.83 13.21
N ALA A 96 3.75 3.49 11.92
CA ALA A 96 2.75 2.63 11.28
C ALA A 96 2.66 1.27 11.96
N GLY A 97 3.79 0.60 12.22
CA GLY A 97 3.80 -0.68 12.94
C GLY A 97 3.36 -0.60 14.41
N HIS A 98 3.26 0.60 14.98
CA HIS A 98 2.72 0.84 16.31
C HIS A 98 1.20 1.08 16.28
N PHE A 99 0.72 1.96 15.40
CA PHE A 99 -0.69 2.34 15.34
C PHE A 99 -1.56 1.43 14.47
N LEU A 100 -0.94 0.67 13.57
CA LEU A 100 -1.58 -0.28 12.66
C LEU A 100 -0.92 -1.66 12.85
N PRO A 101 -1.26 -2.40 13.93
CA PRO A 101 -0.57 -3.65 14.28
C PRO A 101 -0.58 -4.69 13.16
N HIS A 102 -1.59 -4.67 12.29
CA HIS A 102 -1.72 -5.56 11.14
C HIS A 102 -0.75 -5.26 10.00
N LEU A 103 -0.10 -4.10 9.99
CA LEU A 103 0.96 -3.75 9.03
C LEU A 103 2.35 -3.83 9.68
N ARG A 104 2.45 -4.28 10.92
CA ARG A 104 3.69 -4.25 11.68
C ARG A 104 4.77 -5.13 11.06
N GLU A 105 4.39 -6.32 10.62
CA GLU A 105 5.31 -7.28 9.99
C GLU A 105 5.77 -6.76 8.63
N GLU A 106 4.84 -6.24 7.82
CA GLU A 106 5.11 -5.69 6.50
C GLU A 106 5.96 -4.41 6.58
N ALA A 107 5.71 -3.54 7.57
CA ALA A 107 6.51 -2.34 7.80
C ALA A 107 7.95 -2.71 8.21
N ALA A 108 8.12 -3.73 9.05
CA ALA A 108 9.43 -4.24 9.45
C ALA A 108 10.16 -4.90 8.27
N GLU A 109 9.45 -5.68 7.46
CA GLU A 109 9.99 -6.32 6.27
C GLU A 109 10.43 -5.28 5.23
N LEU A 110 9.60 -4.27 4.97
CA LEU A 110 9.94 -3.16 4.09
C LEU A 110 11.18 -2.41 4.58
N TRP A 111 11.25 -2.10 5.88
CA TRP A 111 12.43 -1.45 6.44
C TRP A 111 13.68 -2.33 6.31
N SER A 112 13.56 -3.64 6.51
CA SER A 112 14.68 -4.57 6.31
C SER A 112 15.17 -4.62 4.86
N LYS A 113 14.25 -4.58 3.88
CA LYS A 113 14.61 -4.50 2.45
C LYS A 113 15.36 -3.20 2.15
N LEU A 114 14.94 -2.10 2.75
CA LEU A 114 15.59 -0.79 2.57
C LEU A 114 16.99 -0.75 3.20
N LYS A 115 17.17 -1.31 4.40
CA LYS A 115 18.48 -1.37 5.05
C LYS A 115 19.54 -2.09 4.22
N ALA A 116 19.15 -3.10 3.44
CA ALA A 116 20.06 -3.80 2.53
C ALA A 116 20.59 -2.93 1.37
N LEU A 117 19.99 -1.75 1.14
CA LEU A 117 20.31 -0.84 0.04
C LEU A 117 20.92 0.49 0.52
N LEU A 118 21.00 0.71 1.83
CA LEU A 118 21.45 1.97 2.42
C LEU A 118 22.87 1.85 3.01
N PRO A 119 23.63 2.95 3.11
CA PRO A 119 24.83 3.01 3.95
C PRO A 119 24.51 2.65 5.40
N GLU A 120 25.44 1.95 6.07
CA GLU A 120 25.26 1.41 7.42
C GLU A 120 24.94 2.51 8.43
N GLU A 121 25.62 3.65 8.34
CA GLU A 121 25.43 4.78 9.24
C GLU A 121 24.01 5.36 9.13
N LEU A 122 23.46 5.47 7.91
CA LEU A 122 22.11 5.98 7.68
C LEU A 122 21.04 5.00 8.16
N ALA A 123 21.26 3.70 7.95
CA ALA A 123 20.38 2.66 8.47
C ALA A 123 20.34 2.68 10.01
N GLN A 124 21.49 2.86 10.66
CA GLN A 124 21.59 2.96 12.11
C GLN A 124 20.87 4.20 12.65
N GLN A 125 21.07 5.37 12.05
CA GLN A 125 20.36 6.58 12.46
C GLN A 125 18.83 6.43 12.35
N GLY A 126 18.35 5.76 11.28
CA GLY A 126 16.93 5.45 11.14
C GLY A 126 16.39 4.52 12.23
N ASP A 127 17.14 3.46 12.57
CA ASP A 127 16.80 2.55 13.67
C ASP A 127 16.77 3.30 15.03
N GLU A 128 17.74 4.18 15.28
CA GLU A 128 17.82 5.00 16.50
C GLU A 128 16.64 5.98 16.60
N LEU A 129 16.30 6.66 15.51
CA LEU A 129 15.16 7.59 15.46
C LEU A 129 13.84 6.85 15.68
N GLY A 130 13.63 5.72 14.98
CA GLY A 130 12.43 4.90 15.14
C GLY A 130 12.25 4.41 16.57
N ARG A 131 13.33 3.94 17.22
CA ARG A 131 13.30 3.52 18.64
C ARG A 131 13.07 4.67 19.61
N SER A 132 13.59 5.86 19.29
CA SER A 132 13.43 7.06 20.11
C SER A 132 12.02 7.65 20.04
N ALA A 133 11.28 7.36 18.96
CA ALA A 133 9.87 7.68 18.82
C ALA A 133 9.01 6.73 19.69
N VAL A 134 9.16 6.83 21.01
CA VAL A 134 8.34 6.10 21.97
C VAL A 134 6.99 6.82 22.09
N VAL A 135 5.93 6.14 21.68
CA VAL A 135 4.57 6.54 22.03
C VAL A 135 4.35 6.11 23.48
N ALA A 136 4.14 7.07 24.38
CA ALA A 136 3.81 6.77 25.76
C ALA A 136 2.47 6.01 25.83
N LEU A 137 2.40 4.95 26.64
CA LEU A 137 1.20 4.20 27.07
C LEU A 137 0.58 3.25 26.02
N PRO A 138 -0.06 2.14 26.46
CA PRO A 138 -0.53 1.12 25.53
C PRO A 138 -1.62 1.70 24.60
N VAL A 139 -1.38 1.56 23.30
CA VAL A 139 -2.40 1.82 22.29
C VAL A 139 -3.43 0.70 22.35
N SER A 140 -4.71 1.06 22.31
CA SER A 140 -5.80 0.09 22.29
C SER A 140 -5.61 -0.85 21.11
N THR A 141 -5.55 -2.15 21.41
CA THR A 141 -5.44 -3.17 20.37
C THR A 141 -6.69 -3.13 19.51
N ILE A 142 -6.51 -3.07 18.20
CA ILE A 142 -7.59 -3.15 17.24
C ILE A 142 -7.45 -4.43 16.42
N ASP A 143 -8.56 -5.12 16.23
CA ASP A 143 -8.60 -6.28 15.36
C ASP A 143 -8.38 -5.82 13.90
N PRO A 144 -7.40 -6.42 13.18
CA PRO A 144 -7.10 -6.08 11.79
C PRO A 144 -8.31 -6.14 10.85
N VAL A 145 -9.12 -7.18 10.98
CA VAL A 145 -10.28 -7.45 10.12
C VAL A 145 -11.36 -6.40 10.40
N VAL A 146 -11.57 -6.06 11.67
CA VAL A 146 -12.51 -4.99 12.04
C VAL A 146 -12.07 -3.65 11.46
N PHE A 147 -10.78 -3.30 11.58
CA PHE A 147 -10.26 -2.04 11.07
C PHE A 147 -10.42 -1.92 9.55
N GLU A 148 -10.00 -2.95 8.80
CA GLU A 148 -10.12 -2.99 7.33
C GLU A 148 -11.59 -2.96 6.88
N THR A 149 -12.47 -3.66 7.60
CA THR A 149 -13.92 -3.63 7.32
C THR A 149 -14.49 -2.23 7.47
N ILE A 150 -14.09 -1.50 8.52
CA ILE A 150 -14.50 -0.11 8.74
C ILE A 150 -13.96 0.80 7.63
N LEU A 151 -12.69 0.67 7.26
CA LEU A 151 -12.09 1.46 6.19
C LEU A 151 -12.78 1.22 4.84
N ASP A 152 -13.08 -0.04 4.49
CA ASP A 152 -13.82 -0.37 3.27
C ASP A 152 -15.23 0.24 3.29
N ALA A 153 -15.93 0.18 4.42
CA ALA A 153 -17.25 0.77 4.57
C ALA A 153 -17.23 2.31 4.44
N CYS A 154 -16.23 2.99 5.02
CA CYS A 154 -16.00 4.42 4.79
C CYS A 154 -15.78 4.73 3.30
N ARG A 155 -14.91 3.95 2.63
CA ARG A 155 -14.57 4.14 1.21
C ARG A 155 -15.75 3.88 0.27
N THR A 156 -16.56 2.88 0.58
CA THR A 156 -17.68 2.44 -0.26
C THR A 156 -19.03 3.05 0.16
N ALA A 157 -19.02 3.93 1.16
CA ALA A 157 -20.21 4.56 1.74
C ALA A 157 -21.29 3.55 2.16
N ARG A 158 -20.87 2.43 2.76
CA ARG A 158 -21.78 1.36 3.23
C ARG A 158 -22.05 1.49 4.72
N THR A 159 -23.29 1.20 5.13
CA THR A 159 -23.65 1.13 6.54
C THR A 159 -23.02 -0.08 7.22
N LEU A 160 -22.68 0.06 8.49
CA LEU A 160 -22.17 -1.00 9.35
C LEU A 160 -23.19 -1.36 10.42
N GLU A 161 -23.35 -2.64 10.69
CA GLU A 161 -23.99 -3.13 11.91
C GLU A 161 -22.87 -3.45 12.92
N ILE A 162 -22.92 -2.80 14.08
CA ILE A 162 -21.90 -2.92 15.13
C ILE A 162 -22.55 -3.31 16.45
N ASP A 163 -21.90 -4.21 17.17
CA ASP A 163 -22.16 -4.46 18.58
C ASP A 163 -21.34 -3.48 19.41
N TYR A 164 -22.01 -2.50 20.02
CA TYR A 164 -21.37 -1.44 20.78
C TYR A 164 -21.67 -1.58 22.27
N THR A 165 -20.61 -1.64 23.08
CA THR A 165 -20.69 -1.56 24.53
C THR A 165 -20.41 -0.13 24.96
N SER A 166 -21.42 0.55 25.49
CA SER A 166 -21.27 1.95 25.92
C SER A 166 -20.39 2.05 27.17
N PRO A 167 -19.38 2.94 27.19
CA PRO A 167 -18.58 3.19 28.39
C PRO A 167 -19.37 3.86 29.52
N TYR A 168 -20.56 4.40 29.22
CA TYR A 168 -21.45 5.06 30.18
C TYR A 168 -22.69 4.21 30.54
N GLY A 169 -22.76 2.96 30.04
CA GLY A 169 -23.93 2.10 30.16
C GLY A 169 -23.83 1.06 31.28
N ASP A 170 -24.75 0.09 31.23
CA ASP A 170 -24.81 -1.12 32.05
C ASP A 170 -23.78 -2.19 31.66
N GLY A 171 -22.89 -1.87 30.71
CA GLY A 171 -21.93 -2.82 30.13
C GLY A 171 -22.56 -3.81 29.14
N ALA A 172 -23.86 -3.68 28.83
CA ALA A 172 -24.50 -4.52 27.82
C ALA A 172 -24.09 -4.07 26.41
N SER A 173 -23.70 -5.04 25.58
CA SER A 173 -23.51 -4.80 24.15
C SER A 173 -24.86 -4.69 23.44
N ARG A 174 -24.99 -3.71 22.53
CA ARG A 174 -26.21 -3.47 21.76
C ARG A 174 -25.87 -3.32 20.29
N ALA A 175 -26.73 -3.85 19.43
CA ALA A 175 -26.59 -3.69 17.99
C ALA A 175 -26.99 -2.28 17.55
N HIS A 176 -26.14 -1.64 16.76
CA HIS A 176 -26.36 -0.33 16.15
C HIS A 176 -26.07 -0.39 14.66
N VAL A 177 -26.92 0.25 13.86
CA VAL A 177 -26.64 0.50 12.44
C VAL A 177 -26.12 1.93 12.30
N VAL A 178 -24.90 2.06 11.78
CA VAL A 178 -24.19 3.33 11.66
C VAL A 178 -23.77 3.59 10.22
N TYR A 179 -23.68 4.87 9.86
CA TYR A 179 -23.15 5.34 8.58
C TYR A 179 -21.76 5.95 8.83
N PRO A 180 -20.68 5.25 8.43
CA PRO A 180 -19.32 5.63 8.79
C PRO A 180 -18.82 6.80 7.92
N TRP A 181 -18.22 7.80 8.55
CA TRP A 181 -17.63 8.98 7.89
C TRP A 181 -16.10 8.95 7.86
N GLY A 182 -15.47 8.31 8.85
CA GLY A 182 -14.02 8.18 8.90
C GLY A 182 -13.54 7.60 10.23
N VAL A 183 -12.26 7.28 10.26
CA VAL A 183 -11.56 6.87 11.49
C VAL A 183 -10.55 7.92 11.90
N PHE A 184 -10.35 8.09 13.20
CA PHE A 184 -9.33 8.99 13.73
C PHE A 184 -8.67 8.38 14.96
N PHE A 185 -7.42 8.77 15.19
CA PHE A 185 -6.65 8.33 16.34
C PHE A 185 -6.61 9.44 17.38
N GLN A 186 -7.07 9.15 18.59
CA GLN A 186 -7.08 10.11 19.70
C GLN A 186 -6.82 9.37 21.00
N ALA A 187 -6.08 9.99 21.94
CA ALA A 187 -5.88 9.46 23.29
C ALA A 187 -5.55 7.95 23.33
N HIS A 188 -4.62 7.51 22.47
CA HIS A 188 -4.15 6.12 22.39
C HIS A 188 -5.19 5.09 21.90
N ALA A 189 -6.26 5.52 21.22
CA ALA A 189 -7.26 4.62 20.65
C ALA A 189 -7.75 5.09 19.27
N TRP A 190 -8.19 4.13 18.47
CA TRP A 190 -8.90 4.38 17.23
C TRP A 190 -10.39 4.58 17.50
N TYR A 191 -10.95 5.62 16.88
CA TYR A 191 -12.37 5.95 16.96
C TYR A 191 -12.99 5.92 15.57
N LEU A 192 -14.23 5.46 15.50
CA LEU A 192 -15.08 5.57 14.33
C LEU A 192 -15.95 6.83 14.48
N TRP A 193 -15.83 7.75 13.54
CA TRP A 193 -16.79 8.84 13.38
C TRP A 193 -17.91 8.36 12.45
N ALA A 194 -19.14 8.30 12.97
CA ALA A 194 -20.28 7.82 12.21
C ALA A 194 -21.58 8.48 12.65
N GLY A 195 -22.52 8.62 11.72
CA GLY A 195 -23.92 8.95 12.00
C GLY A 195 -24.70 7.71 12.40
N ASN A 196 -25.72 7.86 13.26
CA ASN A 196 -26.63 6.77 13.60
C ASN A 196 -27.86 6.86 12.70
N VAL A 197 -28.24 5.75 12.04
CA VAL A 197 -29.39 5.75 11.11
C VAL A 197 -30.70 6.14 11.81
N LYS A 198 -30.83 5.94 13.12
CA LYS A 198 -31.99 6.35 13.91
C LYS A 198 -32.04 7.86 14.21
N TYR A 199 -30.92 8.55 14.09
CA TYR A 199 -30.76 9.97 14.43
C TYR A 199 -29.95 10.67 13.32
N PRO A 200 -30.58 10.90 12.15
CA PRO A 200 -29.93 11.50 10.99
C PRO A 200 -29.49 12.95 11.23
#